data_AF-A0A6V7WCJ8-F1
#
_entry.id   AF-A0A6V7WCJ8-F1
#
_cell.length_a   1.000
_cell.length_b   1.000
_cell.length_c   1.000
_cell.angle_alpha   90.00
_cell.angle_beta   90.00
_cell.angle_gamma   90.00
#
_symmetry.space_group_name_H-M   'P 1'
#
loop_
_entity.id
_entity.type
_entity.pdbx_description
1 polymer ?
#
loop_
_entity_poly.entity_id
_entity_poly.type
_entity_poly.pdbx_seq_one_letter_code
_entity_poly.pdbx_strand_id
1 'polypeptide(L)'
;MCPSIYEPIAIICEKAGSLENALRAAQPARHLSIDSLSILDTALPSLPSNAFYGWTILRLVLNRNTLSHVLDGAFNGNLVDSLVELDLSENSLSQIGTQFSSLSQLRNLRKLYLNKNGISQLPTNLFAEFLSRETLLKLELRANHLTDQSFGTTLQQNNEGSSSVFSPLKNLQELSLETNQLTMIPSSALSVQKETLKI
;
A
#
# COMPACT_ATOMS: atom_id res chain seq x y z
N MET A 1 24.76 12.50 -27.44
CA MET A 1 23.58 12.55 -26.55
C MET A 1 24.08 12.43 -25.14
N CYS A 2 23.91 13.47 -24.31
CA CYS A 2 24.38 13.46 -22.93
C CYS A 2 23.45 12.55 -22.11
N PRO A 3 23.93 11.49 -21.44
CA PRO A 3 23.09 10.78 -20.50
C PRO A 3 22.87 11.72 -19.30
N SER A 4 21.65 12.18 -19.12
CA SER A 4 21.23 12.80 -17.87
C SER A 4 21.37 11.74 -16.78
N ILE A 5 22.49 11.76 -16.06
CA ILE A 5 22.66 11.06 -14.79
C ILE A 5 21.81 11.84 -13.80
N TYR A 6 20.51 11.62 -13.80
CA TYR A 6 19.65 12.06 -12.72
C TYR A 6 19.96 11.12 -11.56
N GLU A 7 20.76 11.57 -10.60
CA GLU A 7 20.89 10.83 -9.35
C GLU A 7 19.53 10.85 -8.66
N PRO A 8 18.93 9.68 -8.37
CA PRO A 8 17.63 9.62 -7.71
C PRO A 8 17.74 10.26 -6.32
N ILE A 9 16.90 11.26 -6.05
CA ILE A 9 16.88 11.92 -4.75
C ILE A 9 16.21 10.99 -3.75
N ALA A 10 17.00 10.43 -2.84
CA ALA A 10 16.53 9.62 -1.72
C ALA A 10 16.75 10.37 -0.40
N ILE A 11 15.70 10.48 0.41
CA ILE A 11 15.72 11.15 1.71
C ILE A 11 15.27 10.15 2.77
N ILE A 12 16.06 10.04 3.84
CA ILE A 12 15.77 9.16 4.98
C ILE A 12 15.69 10.02 6.24
N CYS A 13 14.54 9.97 6.91
CA CYS A 13 14.28 10.59 8.19
C CYS A 13 14.03 9.49 9.23
N GLU A 14 15.02 9.21 10.06
CA GLU A 14 14.90 8.25 11.16
C GLU A 14 14.69 9.00 12.48
N LYS A 15 13.76 8.54 13.33
CA LYS A 15 13.53 9.08 14.68
C LYS A 15 13.28 10.60 14.68
N ALA A 16 12.52 11.11 13.71
CA ALA A 16 12.25 12.55 13.60
C ALA A 16 11.34 13.11 14.71
N GLY A 17 10.78 12.24 15.57
CA GLY A 17 9.84 12.57 16.64
C GLY A 17 8.43 12.95 16.18
N SER A 18 8.27 13.49 14.97
CA SER A 18 6.96 13.75 14.34
C SER A 18 7.07 13.80 12.81
N LEU A 19 5.92 13.69 12.12
CA LEU A 19 5.83 13.84 10.67
C LEU A 19 6.24 15.26 10.25
N GLU A 20 5.80 16.27 11.01
CA GLU A 20 6.13 17.67 10.73
C GLU A 20 7.63 17.91 10.76
N ASN A 21 8.35 17.34 11.74
CA ASN A 21 9.79 17.46 11.83
C ASN A 21 10.50 16.79 10.64
N ALA A 22 10.05 15.59 10.24
CA ALA A 22 10.59 14.90 9.08
C ALA A 22 10.41 15.72 7.79
N LEU A 23 9.20 16.24 7.57
CA LEU A 23 8.89 17.07 6.39
C LEU A 23 9.62 18.41 6.42
N ARG A 24 9.78 19.03 7.58
CA ARG A 24 10.56 20.26 7.75
C ARG A 24 12.04 20.04 7.43
N ALA A 25 12.60 18.90 7.82
CA ALA A 25 13.97 18.53 7.48
C ALA A 25 14.14 18.29 5.96
N ALA A 26 13.14 17.67 5.33
CA ALA A 26 13.13 17.44 3.88
C ALA A 26 12.78 18.69 3.05
N GLN A 27 12.31 19.78 3.68
CA GLN A 27 11.73 20.95 3.02
C GLN A 27 12.58 21.55 1.87
N PRO A 28 13.93 21.57 1.93
CA PRO A 28 14.74 22.05 0.81
C PRO A 28 14.51 21.29 -0.51
N ALA A 29 14.09 20.03 -0.45
CA ALA A 29 13.80 19.19 -1.60
C ALA A 29 12.34 19.25 -2.07
N ARG A 30 11.48 20.07 -1.44
CA ARG A 30 10.03 20.13 -1.72
C ARG A 30 9.67 20.39 -3.18
N HIS A 31 10.49 21.16 -3.88
CA HIS A 31 10.27 21.53 -5.28
C HIS A 31 10.80 20.50 -6.29
N LEU A 32 11.46 19.45 -5.80
CA LEU A 32 12.07 18.42 -6.62
C LEU A 32 11.15 17.20 -6.71
N SER A 33 11.41 16.35 -7.72
CA SER A 33 10.84 15.01 -7.75
C SER A 33 11.71 14.10 -6.89
N ILE A 34 11.18 13.69 -5.74
CA ILE A 34 11.87 12.80 -4.82
C ILE A 34 11.62 11.36 -5.27
N ASP A 35 12.69 10.63 -5.53
CA ASP A 35 12.60 9.24 -5.91
C ASP A 35 12.20 8.37 -4.72
N SER A 36 12.76 8.63 -3.53
CA SER A 36 12.37 7.94 -2.30
C SER A 36 12.35 8.85 -1.08
N LEU A 37 11.26 8.84 -0.32
CA LEU A 37 11.17 9.42 1.01
C LEU A 37 10.89 8.30 2.01
N SER A 38 11.81 8.09 2.94
CA SER A 38 11.66 7.14 4.04
C SER A 38 11.54 7.88 5.37
N ILE A 39 10.43 7.68 6.08
CA ILE A 39 10.24 8.18 7.44
C ILE A 39 10.11 6.96 8.33
N LEU A 40 11.09 6.74 9.20
CA LEU A 40 11.25 5.50 9.96
C LEU A 40 11.29 5.81 11.46
N ASP A 41 10.75 4.91 12.28
CA ASP A 41 10.88 4.95 13.74
C ASP A 41 10.46 6.30 14.37
N THR A 42 9.42 6.94 13.82
CA THR A 42 8.99 8.31 14.17
C THR A 42 7.70 8.35 15.00
N ALA A 43 7.15 7.20 15.41
CA ALA A 43 5.92 7.09 16.22
C ALA A 43 4.76 7.96 15.67
N LEU A 44 4.37 7.69 14.42
CA LEU A 44 3.27 8.34 13.71
C LEU A 44 1.98 7.50 13.83
N PRO A 45 1.13 7.70 14.85
CA PRO A 45 -0.07 6.89 15.04
C PRO A 45 -1.11 7.09 13.92
N SER A 46 -1.09 8.25 13.27
CA SER A 46 -1.98 8.56 12.16
C SER A 46 -1.29 9.36 11.06
N LEU A 47 -1.76 9.18 9.82
CA LEU A 47 -1.37 9.98 8.68
C LEU A 47 -2.52 10.97 8.38
N PRO A 48 -2.32 12.28 8.60
CA PRO A 48 -3.38 13.26 8.43
C PRO A 48 -3.70 13.49 6.95
N SER A 49 -4.91 14.01 6.67
CA SER A 49 -5.29 14.48 5.34
C SER A 49 -4.26 15.51 4.83
N ASN A 50 -3.92 15.43 3.54
CA ASN A 50 -2.94 16.33 2.90
C ASN A 50 -1.52 16.26 3.51
N ALA A 51 -1.16 15.18 4.22
CA ALA A 51 0.15 14.99 4.87
C ALA A 51 1.34 15.33 3.96
N PHE A 52 1.26 14.94 2.69
CA PHE A 52 2.31 15.16 1.69
C PHE A 52 1.88 16.13 0.58
N TYR A 53 0.94 17.03 0.85
CA TYR A 53 0.46 17.95 -0.16
C TYR A 53 1.59 18.85 -0.68
N GLY A 54 1.72 18.92 -2.01
CA GLY A 54 2.74 19.69 -2.71
C GLY A 54 4.12 19.01 -2.82
N TRP A 55 4.27 17.78 -2.34
CA TRP A 55 5.46 16.96 -2.59
C TRP A 55 5.23 16.08 -3.81
N THR A 56 6.28 15.81 -4.59
CA THR A 56 6.25 14.80 -5.67
C THR A 56 7.16 13.66 -5.25
N ILE A 57 6.59 12.51 -4.89
CA ILE A 57 7.32 11.37 -4.30
C ILE A 57 6.96 10.11 -5.07
N LEU A 58 7.96 9.40 -5.60
CA LEU A 58 7.76 8.16 -6.34
C LEU A 58 7.66 6.95 -5.40
N ARG A 59 8.48 6.90 -4.35
CA ARG A 59 8.51 5.81 -3.37
C ARG A 59 8.40 6.36 -1.95
N LEU A 60 7.34 6.01 -1.24
CA LEU A 60 7.09 6.44 0.13
C LEU A 60 7.18 5.24 1.07
N VAL A 61 8.09 5.33 2.04
CA VAL A 61 8.32 4.29 3.05
C VAL A 61 8.01 4.87 4.43
N LEU A 62 7.03 4.29 5.13
CA LEU A 62 6.58 4.74 6.45
C LEU A 62 6.67 3.61 7.48
N ASN A 63 7.74 2.82 7.44
CA ASN A 63 7.87 1.64 8.27
C ASN A 63 8.12 1.98 9.75
N ARG A 64 7.69 1.10 10.65
CA ARG A 64 7.95 1.20 12.10
C ARG A 64 7.46 2.49 12.75
N ASN A 65 6.32 2.99 12.27
CA ASN A 65 5.75 4.25 12.76
C ASN A 65 4.53 4.06 13.66
N THR A 66 4.15 2.83 14.03
CA THR A 66 2.94 2.55 14.85
C THR A 66 1.64 3.05 14.22
N LEU A 67 1.64 3.26 12.89
CA LEU A 67 0.52 3.84 12.16
C LEU A 67 -0.71 2.93 12.27
N SER A 68 -1.78 3.42 12.86
CA SER A 68 -3.05 2.69 13.00
C SER A 68 -4.20 3.34 12.24
N HIS A 69 -4.02 4.56 11.73
CA HIS A 69 -5.01 5.29 10.95
C HIS A 69 -4.38 6.03 9.77
N VAL A 70 -4.98 5.91 8.60
CA VAL A 70 -4.71 6.77 7.46
C VAL A 70 -5.99 7.55 7.18
N LEU A 71 -5.96 8.87 7.37
CA LEU A 71 -7.14 9.70 7.13
C LEU A 71 -7.42 9.85 5.64
N ASP A 72 -8.69 10.05 5.31
CA ASP A 72 -9.13 10.28 3.94
C ASP A 72 -8.37 11.48 3.34
N GLY A 73 -7.86 11.31 2.13
CA GLY A 73 -7.04 12.32 1.44
C GLY A 73 -5.63 12.50 1.98
N ALA A 74 -5.09 11.57 2.80
CA ALA A 74 -3.70 11.61 3.25
C ALA A 74 -2.67 11.72 2.10
N PHE A 75 -2.99 11.11 0.95
CA PHE A 75 -2.15 11.10 -0.25
C PHE A 75 -2.60 12.09 -1.35
N ASN A 76 -3.40 13.10 -1.00
CA ASN A 76 -3.87 14.12 -1.95
C ASN A 76 -2.74 14.94 -2.59
N GLY A 77 -3.08 15.62 -3.69
CA GLY A 77 -2.15 16.46 -4.45
C GLY A 77 -1.32 15.62 -5.43
N ASN A 78 -0.06 16.00 -5.63
CA ASN A 78 0.79 15.36 -6.65
C ASN A 78 1.04 13.88 -6.38
N LEU A 79 0.92 13.38 -5.15
CA LEU A 79 1.11 11.97 -4.81
C LEU A 79 0.13 11.05 -5.53
N VAL A 80 -1.10 11.53 -5.79
CA VAL A 80 -2.15 10.79 -6.52
C VAL A 80 -1.63 10.25 -7.86
N ASP A 81 -0.80 11.05 -8.55
CA ASP A 81 -0.26 10.73 -9.87
C ASP A 81 1.23 10.38 -9.85
N SER A 82 1.98 10.69 -8.79
CA SER A 82 3.43 10.41 -8.73
C SER A 82 3.81 9.13 -8.00
N LEU A 83 2.99 8.68 -7.04
CA LEU A 83 3.37 7.56 -6.18
C LEU A 83 3.27 6.22 -6.90
N VAL A 84 4.38 5.50 -6.94
CA VAL A 84 4.54 4.18 -7.60
C VAL A 84 4.71 3.06 -6.57
N GLU A 85 5.36 3.36 -5.44
CA GLU A 85 5.66 2.38 -4.39
C GLU A 85 5.28 2.95 -3.03
N LEU A 86 4.45 2.21 -2.29
CA LEU A 86 4.04 2.57 -0.94
C LEU A 86 4.34 1.41 0.01
N ASP A 87 5.23 1.66 0.97
CA ASP A 87 5.56 0.72 2.03
C ASP A 87 5.03 1.24 3.37
N LEU A 88 4.08 0.49 3.92
CA LEU A 88 3.43 0.71 5.21
C LEU A 88 3.73 -0.47 6.15
N SER A 89 4.78 -1.23 5.91
CA SER A 89 5.13 -2.41 6.70
C SER A 89 5.48 -2.06 8.15
N GLU A 90 5.33 -3.01 9.06
CA GLU A 90 5.68 -2.85 10.49
C GLU A 90 4.92 -1.68 11.16
N ASN A 91 3.62 -1.58 10.88
CA ASN A 91 2.70 -0.65 11.52
C ASN A 91 1.54 -1.42 12.19
N SER A 92 0.45 -0.74 12.51
CA SER A 92 -0.70 -1.29 13.24
C SER A 92 -2.00 -1.18 12.42
N LEU A 93 -1.91 -1.28 11.09
CA LEU A 93 -3.05 -1.16 10.15
C LEU A 93 -3.90 -2.43 10.09
N SER A 94 -4.33 -2.94 11.24
CA SER A 94 -5.09 -4.20 11.34
C SER A 94 -6.53 -4.09 10.82
N GLN A 95 -7.11 -2.89 10.87
CA GLN A 95 -8.47 -2.60 10.42
C GLN A 95 -8.50 -2.20 8.95
N ILE A 96 -8.58 -3.20 8.08
CA ILE A 96 -8.75 -3.01 6.64
C ILE A 96 -10.20 -2.57 6.35
N GLY A 97 -10.38 -1.29 6.02
CA GLY A 97 -11.68 -0.65 5.84
C GLY A 97 -11.54 0.75 5.24
N THR A 98 -12.19 1.76 5.84
CA THR A 98 -12.13 3.18 5.41
C THR A 98 -10.70 3.70 5.24
N GLN A 99 -9.74 3.19 6.01
CA GLN A 99 -8.32 3.55 5.92
C GLN A 99 -7.71 3.32 4.52
N PHE A 100 -8.19 2.30 3.82
CA PHE A 100 -7.74 1.96 2.46
C PHE A 100 -8.45 2.78 1.38
N SER A 101 -9.53 3.49 1.72
CA SER A 101 -10.18 4.43 0.80
C SER A 101 -9.22 5.53 0.37
N SER A 102 -8.31 5.95 1.25
CA SER A 102 -7.28 6.95 0.96
C SER A 102 -6.28 6.48 -0.11
N LEU A 103 -6.02 5.16 -0.20
CA LEU A 103 -5.13 4.56 -1.20
C LEU A 103 -5.83 4.41 -2.57
N SER A 104 -7.16 4.36 -2.60
CA SER A 104 -7.93 4.11 -3.83
C SER A 104 -7.66 5.12 -4.95
N GLN A 105 -7.30 6.36 -4.59
CA GLN A 105 -7.06 7.43 -5.55
C GLN A 105 -5.68 7.34 -6.23
N LEU A 106 -4.72 6.60 -5.67
CA LEU A 106 -3.37 6.48 -6.22
C LEU A 106 -3.42 5.78 -7.58
N ARG A 107 -3.23 6.52 -8.68
CA ARG A 107 -3.45 6.02 -10.05
C ARG A 107 -2.28 5.17 -10.57
N ASN A 108 -1.07 5.54 -10.16
CA ASN A 108 0.17 4.94 -10.66
C ASN A 108 0.82 3.97 -9.68
N LEU A 109 0.12 3.60 -8.60
CA LEU A 109 0.65 2.66 -7.61
C LEU A 109 0.87 1.29 -8.24
N ARG A 110 2.10 0.79 -8.17
CA ARG A 110 2.51 -0.52 -8.71
C ARG A 110 2.84 -1.52 -7.62
N LYS A 111 3.28 -1.05 -6.46
CA LYS A 111 3.70 -1.90 -5.35
C LYS A 111 3.15 -1.38 -4.04
N LEU A 112 2.52 -2.28 -3.29
CA LEU A 112 1.96 -2.00 -1.97
C LEU A 112 2.46 -3.03 -0.97
N TYR A 113 3.11 -2.55 0.10
CA TYR A 113 3.60 -3.39 1.18
C TYR A 113 2.85 -3.09 2.47
N LEU A 114 2.30 -4.15 3.05
CA LEU A 114 1.45 -4.15 4.24
C LEU A 114 1.90 -5.24 5.22
N ASN A 115 3.18 -5.61 5.15
CA ASN A 115 3.71 -6.68 5.98
C ASN A 115 3.63 -6.30 7.45
N LYS A 116 3.38 -7.27 8.33
CA LYS A 116 3.40 -7.06 9.79
C LYS A 116 2.52 -5.89 10.25
N ASN A 117 1.25 -5.86 9.81
CA ASN A 117 0.25 -4.89 10.24
C ASN A 117 -0.83 -5.50 11.15
N GLY A 118 -0.76 -6.81 11.43
CA GLY A 118 -1.77 -7.52 12.21
C GLY A 118 -3.11 -7.65 11.50
N ILE A 119 -3.11 -7.58 10.16
CA ILE A 119 -4.32 -7.68 9.33
C ILE A 119 -4.92 -9.08 9.48
N SER A 120 -6.19 -9.17 9.86
CA SER A 120 -6.89 -10.44 10.04
C SER A 120 -7.98 -10.69 9.00
N GLN A 121 -8.42 -9.68 8.26
CA GLN A 121 -9.50 -9.75 7.28
C GLN A 121 -9.24 -8.82 6.10
N LEU A 122 -9.62 -9.27 4.90
CA LEU A 122 -9.54 -8.55 3.64
C LEU A 122 -10.95 -8.58 2.99
N PRO A 123 -11.71 -7.46 3.02
CA PRO A 123 -13.06 -7.41 2.47
C PRO A 123 -13.11 -7.72 0.97
N THR A 124 -14.17 -8.40 0.52
CA THR A 124 -14.35 -8.86 -0.87
C THR A 124 -14.18 -7.79 -1.95
N ASN A 125 -14.46 -6.52 -1.64
CA ASN A 125 -14.37 -5.41 -2.60
C ASN A 125 -13.27 -4.40 -2.26
N LEU A 126 -12.30 -4.78 -1.43
CA LEU A 126 -11.25 -3.86 -0.95
C LEU A 126 -10.56 -3.09 -2.08
N PHE A 127 -10.23 -3.79 -3.18
CA PHE A 127 -9.51 -3.21 -4.32
C PHE A 127 -10.41 -2.80 -5.48
N ALA A 128 -11.74 -2.90 -5.36
CA ALA A 128 -12.65 -2.59 -6.46
C ALA A 128 -12.54 -1.12 -6.90
N GLU A 129 -12.49 -0.22 -5.92
CA GLU A 129 -12.43 1.24 -6.12
C GLU A 129 -11.01 1.75 -6.37
N PHE A 130 -9.98 0.89 -6.34
CA PHE A 130 -8.60 1.32 -6.57
C PHE A 130 -8.44 1.73 -8.03
N LEU A 131 -8.08 3.00 -8.26
CA LEU A 131 -7.70 3.49 -9.59
C LEU A 131 -6.43 2.79 -10.10
N SER A 132 -5.60 2.28 -9.20
CA SER A 132 -4.41 1.48 -9.49
C SER A 132 -4.69 -0.02 -9.66
N ARG A 133 -5.93 -0.51 -9.59
CA ARG A 133 -6.20 -1.97 -9.67
C ARG A 133 -5.64 -2.65 -10.93
N GLU A 134 -5.50 -1.91 -12.02
CA GLU A 134 -4.91 -2.39 -13.28
C GLU A 134 -3.39 -2.17 -13.36
N THR A 135 -2.81 -1.32 -12.51
CA THR A 135 -1.38 -0.99 -12.50
C THR A 135 -0.63 -1.65 -11.35
N LEU A 136 -1.33 -2.13 -10.31
CA LEU A 136 -0.76 -2.81 -9.17
C LEU A 136 -0.22 -4.19 -9.57
N LEU A 137 1.10 -4.35 -9.45
CA LEU A 137 1.84 -5.56 -9.84
C LEU A 137 2.29 -6.37 -8.63
N LYS A 138 2.47 -5.74 -7.47
CA LYS A 138 2.99 -6.38 -6.26
C LYS A 138 2.19 -6.00 -5.03
N LEU A 139 1.79 -7.02 -4.28
CA LEU A 139 1.10 -6.89 -2.99
C LEU A 139 1.76 -7.79 -1.95
N GLU A 140 2.24 -7.18 -0.87
CA GLU A 140 2.97 -7.88 0.18
C GLU A 140 2.16 -7.83 1.48
N LEU A 141 1.68 -8.99 1.92
CA LEU A 141 0.82 -9.20 3.09
C LEU A 141 1.47 -10.19 4.08
N ARG A 142 2.79 -10.35 4.02
CA ARG A 142 3.55 -11.27 4.87
C ARG A 142 3.40 -10.91 6.35
N ALA A 143 3.43 -11.94 7.20
CA ALA A 143 3.46 -11.80 8.65
C ALA A 143 2.26 -11.00 9.20
N ASN A 144 1.08 -11.26 8.66
CA ASN A 144 -0.19 -10.79 9.17
C ASN A 144 -0.95 -11.94 9.88
N HIS A 145 -2.22 -11.73 10.20
CA HIS A 145 -3.09 -12.69 10.88
C HIS A 145 -4.14 -13.27 9.94
N LEU A 146 -3.83 -13.41 8.64
CA LEU A 146 -4.77 -13.94 7.65
C LEU A 146 -4.95 -15.44 7.86
N THR A 147 -6.21 -15.87 7.82
CA THR A 147 -6.69 -17.26 7.90
C THR A 147 -7.42 -17.62 6.60
N ASP A 148 -7.83 -18.88 6.46
CA ASP A 148 -8.55 -19.34 5.26
C ASP A 148 -9.89 -18.59 5.05
N GLN A 149 -10.46 -17.99 6.11
CA GLN A 149 -11.70 -17.21 6.06
C GLN A 149 -11.47 -15.71 5.78
N SER A 150 -10.22 -15.25 5.73
CA SER A 150 -9.89 -13.83 5.69
C SER A 150 -10.11 -13.16 4.32
N PHE A 151 -10.35 -13.92 3.25
CA PHE A 151 -10.38 -13.39 1.88
C PHE A 151 -11.78 -13.10 1.34
N GLY A 152 -12.79 -13.07 2.22
CA GLY A 152 -14.16 -12.67 1.89
C GLY A 152 -14.74 -13.38 0.67
N THR A 153 -15.24 -14.60 0.83
CA THR A 153 -15.97 -15.29 -0.23
C THR A 153 -17.47 -15.14 0.01
N THR A 154 -18.13 -14.26 -0.72
CA THR A 154 -19.60 -14.34 -0.81
C THR A 154 -19.92 -15.48 -1.78
N LEU A 155 -20.30 -16.64 -1.25
CA LEU A 155 -21.04 -17.63 -2.04
C LEU A 155 -22.41 -17.01 -2.36
N GLN A 156 -22.47 -16.10 -3.34
CA GLN A 156 -23.76 -15.72 -3.89
C GLN A 156 -24.32 -16.96 -4.59
N GLN A 157 -25.36 -17.55 -4.01
CA GLN A 157 -26.03 -18.76 -4.50
C GLN A 157 -26.71 -18.59 -5.88
N ASN A 158 -26.54 -17.45 -6.56
CA ASN A 158 -27.24 -17.12 -7.79
C ASN A 158 -26.24 -16.58 -8.83
N ASN A 159 -25.56 -17.47 -9.55
CA ASN A 159 -25.05 -17.33 -10.93
C ASN A 159 -24.47 -16.00 -11.48
N GLU A 160 -24.03 -15.05 -10.67
CA GLU A 160 -23.22 -13.91 -11.11
C GLU A 160 -21.97 -13.79 -10.22
N GLY A 161 -20.89 -14.43 -10.68
CA GLY A 161 -19.49 -14.21 -10.28
C GLY A 161 -19.21 -14.10 -8.77
N SER A 162 -18.66 -15.15 -8.16
CA SER A 162 -17.98 -15.01 -6.87
C SER A 162 -16.80 -14.03 -7.01
N SER A 163 -17.02 -12.75 -6.69
CA SER A 163 -15.95 -11.78 -6.55
C SER A 163 -15.13 -12.16 -5.32
N SER A 164 -13.83 -12.33 -5.48
CA SER A 164 -12.84 -12.46 -4.40
C SER A 164 -12.21 -11.11 -4.14
N VAL A 165 -11.63 -10.90 -2.95
CA VAL A 165 -10.84 -9.69 -2.65
C VAL A 165 -9.80 -9.35 -3.71
N PHE A 166 -9.14 -10.35 -4.31
CA PHE A 166 -8.10 -10.10 -5.32
C PHE A 166 -8.63 -10.01 -6.75
N SER A 167 -9.91 -10.33 -7.03
CA SER A 167 -10.47 -10.32 -8.38
C SER A 167 -10.24 -9.01 -9.18
N PRO A 168 -10.27 -7.80 -8.56
CA PRO A 168 -9.97 -6.56 -9.28
C PRO A 168 -8.51 -6.43 -9.77
N LEU A 169 -7.56 -7.11 -9.11
CA LEU A 169 -6.11 -6.97 -9.36
C LEU A 169 -5.64 -7.89 -10.49
N LYS A 170 -6.12 -7.64 -11.71
CA LYS A 170 -5.93 -8.54 -12.86
C LYS A 170 -4.48 -8.70 -13.32
N ASN A 171 -3.64 -7.71 -13.04
CA ASN A 171 -2.23 -7.69 -13.46
C ASN A 171 -1.26 -7.99 -12.31
N LEU A 172 -1.76 -8.51 -11.18
CA LEU A 172 -0.93 -8.81 -10.02
C LEU A 172 0.07 -9.94 -10.35
N GLN A 173 1.36 -9.66 -10.23
CA GLN A 173 2.45 -10.57 -10.58
C GLN A 173 3.13 -11.19 -9.35
N GLU A 174 3.13 -10.46 -8.24
CA GLU A 174 3.74 -10.88 -7.00
C GLU A 174 2.75 -10.69 -5.84
N LEU A 175 2.45 -11.79 -5.14
CA LEU A 175 1.64 -11.79 -3.94
C LEU A 175 2.35 -12.61 -2.87
N SER A 176 2.63 -11.97 -1.73
CA SER A 176 3.19 -12.65 -0.58
C SER A 176 2.16 -12.79 0.53
N LEU A 177 1.86 -14.04 0.89
CA LEU A 177 1.04 -14.42 2.04
C LEU A 177 1.86 -15.17 3.10
N GLU A 178 3.18 -15.14 3.01
CA GLU A 178 4.08 -15.87 3.91
C GLU A 178 3.84 -15.48 5.37
N THR A 179 4.13 -16.40 6.30
CA THR A 179 4.06 -16.12 7.75
C THR A 179 2.66 -15.65 8.21
N ASN A 180 1.59 -16.05 7.52
CA ASN A 180 0.20 -15.91 7.99
C ASN A 180 -0.27 -17.19 8.69
N GLN A 181 -1.57 -17.28 9.00
CA GLN A 181 -2.21 -18.41 9.68
C GLN A 181 -3.06 -19.24 8.70
N LEU A 182 -2.60 -19.34 7.45
CA LEU A 182 -3.26 -20.11 6.39
C LEU A 182 -2.95 -21.60 6.58
N THR A 183 -3.97 -22.44 6.49
CA THR A 183 -3.78 -23.90 6.51
C THR A 183 -3.72 -24.49 5.10
N MET A 184 -4.21 -23.72 4.12
CA MET A 184 -4.24 -24.10 2.72
C MET A 184 -3.98 -22.90 1.80
N ILE A 185 -3.65 -23.18 0.54
CA ILE A 185 -3.56 -22.15 -0.50
C ILE A 185 -4.97 -21.62 -0.77
N PRO A 186 -5.21 -20.29 -0.74
CA PRO A 186 -6.52 -19.69 -0.95
C PRO A 186 -6.89 -19.65 -2.45
N SER A 187 -7.01 -20.83 -3.08
CA SER A 187 -7.21 -20.99 -4.53
C SER A 187 -8.47 -20.31 -5.08
N SER A 188 -9.53 -20.21 -4.28
CA SER A 188 -10.74 -19.46 -4.64
C SER A 188 -10.45 -17.96 -4.74
N ALA A 189 -9.69 -17.43 -3.78
CA ALA A 189 -9.34 -16.02 -3.73
C ALA A 189 -8.41 -15.61 -4.88
N LEU A 190 -7.55 -16.53 -5.34
CA LEU A 190 -6.56 -16.34 -6.39
C LEU A 190 -7.02 -16.83 -7.77
N SER A 191 -8.32 -17.07 -7.95
CA SER A 191 -8.86 -17.68 -9.16
C SER A 191 -8.54 -16.89 -10.44
N VAL A 192 -8.47 -15.56 -10.35
CA VAL A 192 -8.16 -14.65 -11.48
C VAL A 192 -6.65 -14.53 -11.73
N GLN A 193 -5.83 -14.65 -10.68
CA GLN A 193 -4.39 -14.37 -10.72
C GLN A 193 -3.53 -15.58 -11.11
N LYS A 194 -4.13 -16.72 -11.46
CA LYS A 194 -3.42 -17.98 -11.73
C LYS A 194 -2.35 -17.88 -12.82
N GLU A 195 -2.57 -17.04 -13.82
CA GLU A 195 -1.65 -16.89 -14.97
C GLU A 195 -0.61 -15.78 -14.75
N THR A 196 -0.88 -14.85 -13.85
CA THR A 196 -0.04 -13.66 -13.65
C THR A 196 0.93 -13.81 -12.49
N LEU A 197 0.55 -14.55 -11.44
CA LEU A 197 1.43 -14.79 -10.29
C LEU A 197 2.58 -15.71 -10.68
N LYS A 198 3.80 -15.24 -10.43
CA LYS A 198 4.99 -16.08 -10.53
C LYS A 198 5.01 -17.04 -9.34
N ILE A 199 4.73 -18.32 -9.61
CA ILE A 199 4.76 -19.42 -8.63
C ILE A 199 6.20 -19.93 -8.49
#